data_AF-A0AAV1XWE1-F1
#
_entry.id   AF-A0AAV1XWE1-F1
#
_cell.length_a   1.000
_cell.length_b   1.000
_cell.length_c   1.000
_cell.angle_alpha   90.00
_cell.angle_beta   90.00
_cell.angle_gamma   90.00
#
_symmetry.space_group_name_H-M   'P 1'
#
loop_
_entity.id
_entity.type
_entity.pdbx_description
1 polymer ?
#
loop_
_entity_poly.entity_id
_entity_poly.type
_entity_poly.pdbx_seq_one_letter_code
_entity_poly.pdbx_strand_id
1 'polypeptide(L)'
;MRHDTLHHSFTPFGEATERYPMVVDSLTKVSNFLNVSAQQRKVVRFKLNPLVTQHHIWIGALEEILNSLRADLESPELNKVVPMGQQIVHSCLKFLTESAIVSDPDSASWIKLSPYRNVSSSNCPKWEELLDMFNDLIKCFRSEARLKLHVDKVEVMKEGLFHIRDVLLDNSVGYKEARRQEGLVHKRLSKNLGHSSRCLFTLLLYYLYGKVADIEVDVCGGIQGNGRDNKFRLFMGKILTSNNEMMVGRGVKQLDRGLGLFKHVWEAAEMKGDLELQGHMWCVGAEDRVLKYRGNMYFMHGICI
;
A
#
# COMPACT_ATOMS: atom_id res chain seq x y z
N MET A 1 -46.49 31.27 13.14
CA MET A 1 -45.20 31.45 12.44
C MET A 1 -44.56 30.08 12.28
N ARG A 2 -44.28 29.68 11.05
CA ARG A 2 -43.76 28.35 10.68
C ARG A 2 -42.30 28.23 11.13
N HIS A 3 -42.00 27.16 11.87
CA HIS A 3 -40.63 26.70 12.08
C HIS A 3 -40.28 25.72 10.95
N ASP A 4 -39.84 26.27 9.82
CA ASP A 4 -39.22 25.47 8.75
C ASP A 4 -37.71 25.37 9.02
N THR A 5 -37.32 24.45 9.90
CA THR A 5 -35.94 23.91 9.92
C THR A 5 -35.92 22.62 9.13
N LEU A 6 -35.84 22.74 7.80
CA LEU A 6 -35.37 21.68 6.93
C LEU A 6 -33.89 21.42 7.27
N HIS A 7 -33.66 20.54 8.24
CA HIS A 7 -32.43 19.75 8.22
C HIS A 7 -32.45 18.97 6.91
N HIS A 8 -31.59 19.34 5.95
CA HIS A 8 -31.32 18.48 4.81
C HIS A 8 -30.96 17.10 5.39
N SER A 9 -31.86 16.12 5.24
CA SER A 9 -31.60 14.76 5.64
C SER A 9 -30.38 14.28 4.86
N PHE A 10 -29.31 13.92 5.58
CA PHE A 10 -28.13 13.34 4.96
C PHE A 10 -28.52 12.00 4.32
N THR A 11 -28.51 11.94 3.00
CA THR A 11 -28.76 10.73 2.22
C THR A 11 -27.46 10.35 1.51
N PRO A 12 -26.59 9.50 2.11
CA PRO A 12 -25.36 9.07 1.46
C PRO A 12 -25.66 8.26 0.20
N PHE A 13 -24.78 8.34 -0.80
CA PHE A 13 -24.92 7.66 -2.09
C PHE A 13 -26.15 8.13 -2.89
N GLY A 14 -26.48 9.42 -2.79
CA GLY A 14 -27.59 10.04 -3.51
C GLY A 14 -27.34 10.12 -5.02
N GLU A 15 -26.10 10.41 -5.41
CA GLU A 15 -25.69 10.53 -6.81
C GLU A 15 -25.29 9.17 -7.40
N ALA A 16 -25.55 8.96 -8.69
CA ALA A 16 -25.19 7.71 -9.37
C ALA A 16 -23.68 7.47 -9.38
N THR A 17 -22.88 8.54 -9.46
CA THR A 17 -21.41 8.48 -9.48
C THR A 17 -20.82 7.98 -8.16
N GLU A 18 -21.50 8.22 -7.04
CA GLU A 18 -21.11 7.74 -5.71
C GLU A 18 -21.27 6.23 -5.56
N ARG A 19 -22.02 5.58 -6.47
CA ARG A 19 -22.33 4.14 -6.40
C ARG A 19 -21.40 3.26 -7.23
N TYR A 20 -20.43 3.85 -7.92
CA TYR A 20 -19.51 3.09 -8.75
C TYR A 20 -18.39 2.43 -7.94
N PRO A 21 -17.91 1.25 -8.36
CA PRO A 21 -16.74 0.63 -7.76
C PRO A 21 -15.49 1.46 -8.08
N MET A 22 -14.53 1.46 -7.16
CA MET A 22 -13.27 2.17 -7.29
C MET A 22 -12.12 1.31 -6.77
N VAL A 23 -11.11 1.11 -7.63
CA VAL A 23 -9.80 0.58 -7.24
C VAL A 23 -8.83 1.75 -7.07
N VAL A 24 -8.31 1.91 -5.87
CA VAL A 24 -7.39 2.98 -5.51
C VAL A 24 -5.96 2.42 -5.57
N ASP A 25 -5.23 2.85 -6.60
CA ASP A 25 -3.90 2.33 -6.96
C ASP A 25 -2.82 3.43 -7.07
N SER A 26 -3.18 4.68 -6.77
CA SER A 26 -2.29 5.84 -6.89
C SER A 26 -2.76 7.01 -6.04
N LEU A 27 -1.80 7.85 -5.60
CA LEU A 27 -2.11 9.11 -4.93
C LEU A 27 -2.89 10.07 -5.83
N THR A 28 -2.72 9.98 -7.16
CA THR A 28 -3.47 10.80 -8.11
C THR A 28 -4.97 10.51 -8.06
N LYS A 29 -5.39 9.25 -7.94
CA LYS A 29 -6.81 8.90 -7.76
C LYS A 29 -7.36 9.49 -6.45
N VAL A 30 -6.65 9.31 -5.35
CA VAL A 30 -7.04 9.86 -4.04
C VAL A 30 -7.14 11.39 -4.08
N SER A 31 -6.12 12.05 -4.62
CA SER A 31 -6.07 13.52 -4.73
C SER A 31 -7.14 14.07 -5.66
N ASN A 32 -7.49 13.37 -6.75
CA ASN A 32 -8.59 13.78 -7.61
C ASN A 32 -9.94 13.67 -6.88
N PHE A 33 -10.18 12.55 -6.18
CA PHE A 33 -11.40 12.35 -5.42
C PHE A 33 -11.58 13.39 -4.31
N LEU A 34 -10.50 13.70 -3.58
CA LEU A 34 -10.49 14.71 -2.52
C LEU A 34 -10.45 16.17 -3.04
N ASN A 35 -10.45 16.37 -4.36
CA ASN A 35 -10.27 17.68 -5.00
C ASN A 35 -9.01 18.45 -4.53
N VAL A 36 -7.93 17.71 -4.26
CA VAL A 36 -6.63 18.26 -3.84
C VAL A 36 -5.99 18.98 -5.03
N SER A 37 -5.71 20.28 -4.84
CA SER A 37 -5.10 21.13 -5.86
C SER A 37 -3.67 20.71 -6.22
N ALA A 38 -3.17 21.14 -7.38
CA ALA A 38 -1.80 20.84 -7.80
C ALA A 38 -0.74 21.32 -6.79
N GLN A 39 -0.99 22.45 -6.10
CA GLN A 39 -0.08 22.95 -5.08
C GLN A 39 -0.10 22.07 -3.83
N GLN A 40 -1.28 21.64 -3.38
CA GLN A 40 -1.41 20.73 -2.23
C GLN A 40 -0.82 19.35 -2.54
N ARG A 41 -0.92 18.85 -3.78
CA ARG A 41 -0.23 17.60 -4.19
C ARG A 41 1.28 17.68 -3.99
N LYS A 42 1.89 18.85 -4.19
CA LYS A 42 3.32 19.07 -3.88
C LYS A 42 3.58 18.99 -2.37
N VAL A 43 2.69 19.55 -1.55
CA VAL A 43 2.76 19.49 -0.08
C VAL A 43 2.63 18.04 0.40
N VAL A 44 1.62 17.30 -0.09
CA VAL A 44 1.45 15.86 0.16
C VAL A 44 2.73 15.11 -0.15
N ARG A 45 3.29 15.31 -1.36
CA ARG A 45 4.53 14.66 -1.76
C ARG A 45 5.70 15.02 -0.83
N PHE A 46 5.84 16.29 -0.47
CA PHE A 46 6.90 16.77 0.41
C PHE A 46 6.84 16.12 1.80
N LYS A 47 5.64 15.93 2.35
CA LYS A 47 5.44 15.29 3.66
C LYS A 47 5.58 13.77 3.61
N LEU A 48 5.00 13.13 2.59
CA LEU A 48 4.94 11.66 2.51
C LEU A 48 6.23 11.03 1.99
N ASN A 49 6.87 11.60 0.96
CA ASN A 49 8.03 10.96 0.33
C ASN A 49 9.13 10.59 1.33
N PRO A 50 9.60 11.48 2.23
CA PRO A 50 10.67 11.14 3.18
C PRO A 50 10.33 10.01 4.15
N LEU A 51 9.04 9.75 4.37
CA LEU A 51 8.55 8.68 5.25
C LEU A 51 8.47 7.35 4.50
N VAL A 52 7.90 7.36 3.29
CA VAL A 52 7.58 6.12 2.57
C VAL A 52 8.73 5.58 1.72
N THR A 53 9.75 6.38 1.39
CA THR A 53 10.89 5.93 0.57
C THR A 53 12.08 5.46 1.39
N GLN A 54 11.91 5.31 2.71
CA GLN A 54 12.97 4.80 3.57
C GLN A 54 13.33 3.36 3.20
N HIS A 55 14.61 3.02 3.37
CA HIS A 55 15.14 1.71 2.97
C HIS A 55 14.39 0.53 3.59
N HIS A 56 14.04 0.60 4.88
CA HIS A 56 13.29 -0.47 5.55
C HIS A 56 11.84 -0.61 5.04
N ILE A 57 11.19 0.50 4.66
CA ILE A 57 9.85 0.47 4.04
C ILE A 57 9.93 -0.18 2.65
N TRP A 58 10.98 0.14 1.90
CA TRP A 58 11.26 -0.48 0.61
C TRP A 58 11.46 -2.00 0.72
N ILE A 59 12.35 -2.44 1.62
CA ILE A 59 12.62 -3.87 1.88
C ILE A 59 11.33 -4.56 2.32
N GLY A 60 10.65 -4.03 3.33
CA GLY A 60 9.45 -4.66 3.87
C GLY A 60 8.30 -4.77 2.86
N ALA A 61 8.13 -3.78 1.99
CA ALA A 61 7.14 -3.84 0.92
C ALA A 61 7.48 -4.92 -0.12
N LEU A 62 8.76 -5.06 -0.49
CA LEU A 62 9.21 -6.13 -1.39
C LEU A 62 8.98 -7.51 -0.77
N GLU A 63 9.34 -7.68 0.51
CA GLU A 63 9.13 -8.93 1.24
C GLU A 63 7.66 -9.32 1.33
N GLU A 64 6.76 -8.38 1.63
CA GLU A 64 5.32 -8.66 1.68
C GLU A 64 4.79 -9.13 0.31
N ILE A 65 5.24 -8.53 -0.79
CA ILE A 65 4.84 -8.94 -2.15
C ILE A 65 5.35 -10.36 -2.46
N LEU A 66 6.63 -10.61 -2.20
CA LEU A 66 7.25 -11.91 -2.48
C LEU A 66 6.65 -13.02 -1.61
N ASN A 67 6.33 -12.73 -0.35
CA ASN A 67 5.66 -13.69 0.53
C ASN A 67 4.22 -13.97 0.11
N SER A 68 3.47 -12.95 -0.34
CA SER A 68 2.12 -13.16 -0.90
C SER A 68 2.18 -14.04 -2.16
N LEU A 69 3.16 -13.78 -3.03
CA LEU A 69 3.41 -14.60 -4.22
C LEU A 69 3.77 -16.04 -3.88
N ARG A 70 4.65 -16.23 -2.89
CA ARG A 70 5.05 -17.55 -2.41
C ARG A 70 3.86 -18.36 -1.93
N ALA A 71 2.99 -17.77 -1.11
CA ALA A 71 1.81 -18.44 -0.59
C ALA A 71 0.89 -18.96 -1.72
N ASP A 72 0.72 -18.19 -2.79
CA ASP A 72 -0.12 -18.59 -3.92
C ASP A 72 0.55 -19.65 -4.82
N LEU A 73 1.88 -19.59 -4.97
CA LEU A 73 2.65 -20.58 -5.73
C LEU A 73 2.78 -21.92 -5.01
N GLU A 74 2.71 -21.95 -3.69
CA GLU A 74 2.70 -23.19 -2.88
C GLU A 74 1.36 -23.94 -3.01
N SER A 75 0.34 -23.34 -3.62
CA SER A 75 -0.92 -24.03 -3.91
C SER A 75 -0.71 -25.21 -4.88
N PRO A 76 -1.38 -26.37 -4.67
CA PRO A 76 -1.13 -27.59 -5.46
C PRO A 76 -1.33 -27.42 -6.98
N GLU A 77 -2.17 -26.47 -7.37
CA GLU A 77 -2.56 -26.22 -8.76
C GLU A 77 -1.49 -25.41 -9.50
N LEU A 78 -0.89 -24.40 -8.86
CA LEU A 78 0.15 -23.56 -9.46
C LEU A 78 1.56 -24.15 -9.34
N ASN A 79 1.79 -24.95 -8.29
CA ASN A 79 3.10 -25.53 -7.98
C ASN A 79 3.66 -26.34 -9.16
N LYS A 80 2.80 -27.05 -9.90
CA LYS A 80 3.19 -27.82 -11.09
C LYS A 80 3.37 -26.97 -12.35
N VAL A 81 2.78 -25.78 -12.38
CA VAL A 81 2.68 -24.94 -13.59
C VAL A 81 3.84 -23.94 -13.66
N VAL A 82 4.33 -23.45 -12.52
CA VAL A 82 5.37 -22.41 -12.49
C VAL A 82 6.54 -22.71 -11.54
N PRO A 83 7.25 -23.85 -11.70
CA PRO A 83 8.36 -24.23 -10.82
C PRO A 83 9.52 -23.22 -10.87
N MET A 84 9.78 -22.62 -12.04
CA MET A 84 10.80 -21.58 -12.19
C MET A 84 10.44 -20.32 -11.37
N GLY A 85 9.18 -19.93 -11.36
CA GLY A 85 8.72 -18.77 -10.59
C GLY A 85 8.91 -18.94 -9.08
N GLN A 86 8.70 -20.16 -8.56
CA GLN A 86 9.00 -20.48 -7.17
C GLN A 86 10.49 -20.32 -6.84
N GLN A 87 11.38 -20.82 -7.70
CA GLN A 87 12.83 -20.70 -7.51
C GLN A 87 13.27 -19.23 -7.54
N ILE A 88 12.69 -18.43 -8.43
CA ILE A 88 12.97 -16.99 -8.51
C ILE A 88 12.49 -16.30 -7.23
N VAL A 89 11.25 -16.53 -6.78
CA VAL A 89 10.73 -15.92 -5.53
C VAL A 89 11.59 -16.31 -4.31
N HIS A 90 11.97 -17.59 -4.21
CA HIS A 90 12.86 -18.06 -3.16
C HIS A 90 14.22 -17.35 -3.20
N SER A 91 14.79 -17.17 -4.39
CA SER A 91 16.07 -16.49 -4.58
C SER A 91 15.98 -15.00 -4.21
N CYS A 92 14.90 -14.32 -4.59
CA CYS A 92 14.63 -12.94 -4.18
C CYS A 92 14.52 -12.80 -2.65
N LEU A 93 13.76 -13.68 -1.99
CA LEU A 93 13.60 -13.65 -0.52
C LEU A 93 14.92 -13.93 0.20
N LYS A 94 15.70 -14.90 -0.30
CA LYS A 94 17.04 -15.20 0.22
C LYS A 94 17.97 -13.99 0.09
N PHE A 95 17.96 -13.35 -1.08
CA PHE A 95 18.72 -12.13 -1.35
C PHE A 95 18.39 -11.01 -0.35
N LEU A 96 17.10 -10.79 -0.05
CA LEU A 96 16.66 -9.80 0.95
C LEU A 96 17.09 -10.20 2.38
N THR A 97 16.96 -11.47 2.75
CA THR A 97 17.33 -11.95 4.10
C THR A 97 18.84 -11.86 4.36
N GLU A 98 19.66 -12.23 3.38
CA GLU A 98 21.12 -12.09 3.45
C GLU A 98 21.55 -10.61 3.54
N SER A 99 20.72 -9.71 3.01
CA SER A 99 20.89 -8.25 3.17
C SER A 99 20.41 -7.68 4.52
N ALA A 100 19.71 -8.44 5.36
CA ALA A 100 19.13 -7.95 6.63
C ALA A 100 20.01 -8.22 7.88
N ILE A 101 21.17 -8.87 7.75
CA ILE A 101 22.03 -9.34 8.88
C ILE A 101 22.78 -8.18 9.60
N VAL A 102 22.27 -6.94 9.57
CA VAL A 102 22.77 -5.84 10.40
C VAL A 102 21.59 -5.14 11.07
N SER A 103 20.95 -5.80 12.02
CA SER A 103 19.95 -5.19 12.89
C SER A 103 19.94 -5.85 14.28
N ASP A 104 21.11 -6.15 14.83
CA ASP A 104 21.22 -6.45 16.26
C ASP A 104 21.74 -5.21 17.00
N PRO A 105 20.88 -4.48 17.74
CA PRO A 105 21.28 -3.31 18.52
C PRO A 105 22.12 -3.66 19.76
N ASP A 106 22.15 -4.92 20.21
CA ASP A 106 22.96 -5.38 21.36
C ASP A 106 24.32 -5.96 20.94
N SER A 107 24.56 -6.12 19.63
CA SER A 107 25.87 -6.53 19.15
C SER A 107 26.81 -5.32 19.13
N ALA A 108 27.72 -5.25 20.11
CA ALA A 108 28.90 -4.37 20.12
C ALA A 108 29.85 -4.71 18.94
N SER A 109 29.38 -4.42 17.73
CA SER A 109 29.95 -4.82 16.45
C SER A 109 30.92 -3.77 15.88
N TRP A 110 31.12 -2.66 16.60
CA TRP A 110 32.16 -1.66 16.31
C TRP A 110 33.58 -2.18 16.56
N ILE A 111 33.75 -3.42 17.05
CA ILE A 111 35.03 -4.10 17.25
C ILE A 111 35.24 -5.29 16.26
N LYS A 112 34.27 -5.63 15.40
CA LYS A 112 34.53 -6.65 14.38
C LYS A 112 35.45 -6.07 13.30
N LEU A 113 36.74 -6.31 13.46
CA LEU A 113 37.72 -6.26 12.38
C LEU A 113 37.11 -6.98 11.18
N SER A 114 37.00 -6.24 10.07
CA SER A 114 36.55 -6.77 8.78
C SER A 114 37.22 -8.12 8.54
N PRO A 115 36.48 -9.20 8.27
CA PRO A 115 37.10 -10.46 7.90
C PRO A 115 37.89 -10.19 6.61
N TYR A 116 39.22 -10.26 6.72
CA TYR A 116 40.14 -10.11 5.59
C TYR A 116 39.83 -11.22 4.57
N ARG A 117 38.93 -10.94 3.62
CA ARG A 117 38.71 -11.78 2.45
C ARG A 117 39.64 -11.30 1.35
N ASN A 118 40.79 -11.94 1.28
CA ASN A 118 41.65 -11.91 0.13
C ASN A 118 41.08 -12.88 -0.92
N VAL A 119 40.04 -12.47 -1.63
CA VAL A 119 39.56 -13.09 -2.88
C VAL A 119 38.96 -11.96 -3.71
N SER A 120 39.65 -11.59 -4.79
CA SER A 120 39.19 -10.83 -5.96
C SER A 120 37.89 -10.02 -5.81
N SER A 121 38.02 -8.69 -5.87
CA SER A 121 36.91 -7.77 -6.13
C SER A 121 36.16 -8.13 -7.41
N SER A 122 35.03 -8.83 -7.31
CA SER A 122 33.93 -8.75 -8.28
C SER A 122 32.71 -9.47 -7.72
N ASN A 123 31.57 -8.79 -7.71
CA ASN A 123 30.22 -9.29 -7.41
C ASN A 123 29.80 -9.13 -5.95
N CYS A 124 29.82 -7.88 -5.48
CA CYS A 124 28.84 -7.47 -4.48
C CYS A 124 27.44 -7.53 -5.13
N PRO A 125 26.45 -8.17 -4.49
CA PRO A 125 25.09 -8.16 -5.00
C PRO A 125 24.59 -6.73 -5.17
N LYS A 126 24.04 -6.43 -6.34
CA LYS A 126 23.40 -5.14 -6.65
C LYS A 126 21.90 -5.31 -6.72
N TRP A 127 21.18 -4.21 -6.53
CA TRP A 127 19.74 -4.17 -6.83
C TRP A 127 19.43 -4.53 -8.29
N GLU A 128 20.40 -4.39 -9.19
CA GLU A 128 20.36 -4.85 -10.58
C GLU A 128 20.08 -6.36 -10.71
N GLU A 129 20.70 -7.21 -9.89
CA GLU A 129 20.45 -8.66 -9.93
C GLU A 129 19.01 -8.99 -9.53
N LEU A 130 18.48 -8.28 -8.52
CA LEU A 130 17.09 -8.41 -8.10
C LEU A 130 16.13 -7.89 -9.19
N LEU A 131 16.51 -6.84 -9.91
CA LEU A 131 15.75 -6.32 -11.05
C LEU A 131 15.66 -7.35 -12.19
N ASP A 132 16.74 -8.06 -12.48
CA ASP A 132 16.76 -9.12 -13.49
C ASP A 132 15.86 -10.30 -13.08
N MET A 133 15.96 -10.73 -11.82
CA MET A 133 15.05 -11.75 -11.27
C MET A 133 13.57 -11.32 -11.37
N PHE A 134 13.26 -10.04 -11.12
CA PHE A 134 11.90 -9.51 -11.29
C PHE A 134 11.45 -9.53 -12.74
N ASN A 135 12.33 -9.23 -13.70
CA ASN A 135 12.01 -9.32 -15.12
C ASN A 135 11.66 -10.77 -15.53
N ASP A 136 12.40 -11.75 -15.03
CA ASP A 136 12.14 -13.15 -15.32
C ASP A 136 10.88 -13.66 -14.61
N LEU A 137 10.62 -13.20 -13.38
CA LEU A 137 9.39 -13.48 -12.65
C LEU A 137 8.14 -13.02 -13.42
N ILE A 138 8.18 -11.79 -13.96
CA ILE A 138 7.11 -11.24 -14.79
C ILE A 138 6.89 -12.11 -16.04
N LYS A 139 7.97 -12.55 -16.71
CA LYS A 139 7.86 -13.43 -17.89
C LYS A 139 7.22 -14.77 -17.52
N CYS A 140 7.64 -15.39 -16.41
CA CYS A 140 7.08 -16.66 -15.94
C CYS A 140 5.59 -16.58 -15.64
N PHE A 141 5.11 -15.45 -15.13
CA PHE A 141 3.72 -15.32 -14.67
C PHE A 141 2.76 -14.76 -15.72
N ARG A 142 3.26 -14.15 -16.79
CA ARG A 142 2.43 -13.55 -17.84
C ARG A 142 1.52 -14.54 -18.57
N SER A 143 1.90 -15.82 -18.65
CA SER A 143 1.07 -16.86 -19.26
C SER A 143 -0.09 -17.31 -18.36
N GLU A 144 -0.04 -17.00 -17.07
CA GLU A 144 -0.92 -17.61 -16.08
C GLU A 144 -1.94 -16.62 -15.52
N ALA A 145 -3.20 -16.77 -15.95
CA ALA A 145 -4.27 -15.82 -15.64
C ALA A 145 -4.46 -15.58 -14.13
N ARG A 146 -4.23 -16.61 -13.31
CA ARG A 146 -4.33 -16.55 -11.84
C ARG A 146 -3.27 -15.68 -11.18
N LEU A 147 -2.14 -15.47 -11.86
CA LEU A 147 -1.01 -14.66 -11.35
C LEU A 147 -1.02 -13.24 -11.88
N LYS A 148 -1.98 -12.87 -12.73
CA LYS A 148 -2.04 -11.54 -13.36
C LYS A 148 -2.00 -10.39 -12.37
N LEU A 149 -2.75 -10.49 -11.26
CA LEU A 149 -2.75 -9.45 -10.21
C LEU A 149 -1.37 -9.31 -9.53
N HIS A 150 -0.64 -10.41 -9.37
CA HIS A 150 0.73 -10.35 -8.86
C HIS A 150 1.70 -9.77 -9.88
N VAL A 151 1.55 -10.10 -11.16
CA VAL A 151 2.37 -9.50 -12.24
C VAL A 151 2.27 -7.99 -12.20
N ASP A 152 1.05 -7.44 -12.09
CA ASP A 152 0.84 -6.00 -12.00
C ASP A 152 1.59 -5.39 -10.80
N LYS A 153 1.58 -6.06 -9.64
CA LYS A 153 2.29 -5.61 -8.44
C LYS A 153 3.81 -5.71 -8.54
N VAL A 154 4.31 -6.78 -9.14
CA VAL A 154 5.75 -6.96 -9.40
C VAL A 154 6.23 -5.91 -10.41
N GLU A 155 5.46 -5.62 -11.46
CA GLU A 155 5.76 -4.56 -12.42
C GLU A 155 5.80 -3.18 -11.76
N VAL A 156 4.88 -2.91 -10.81
CA VAL A 156 4.90 -1.68 -10.02
C VAL A 156 6.19 -1.55 -9.21
N MET A 157 6.62 -2.60 -8.51
CA MET A 157 7.88 -2.53 -7.74
C MET A 157 9.12 -2.48 -8.62
N LYS A 158 9.06 -3.02 -9.84
CA LYS A 158 10.13 -2.94 -10.82
C LYS A 158 10.54 -1.48 -11.13
N GLU A 159 9.58 -0.55 -11.13
CA GLU A 159 9.84 0.89 -11.28
C GLU A 159 10.85 1.39 -10.21
N GLY A 160 10.62 1.03 -8.95
CA GLY A 160 11.50 1.41 -7.85
C GLY A 160 12.88 0.74 -7.97
N LEU A 161 12.92 -0.56 -8.27
CA LEU A 161 14.17 -1.31 -8.49
C LEU A 161 15.02 -0.67 -9.58
N PHE A 162 14.40 -0.29 -10.70
CA PHE A 162 15.09 0.37 -11.80
C PHE A 162 15.80 1.66 -11.38
N HIS A 163 15.21 2.43 -10.47
CA HIS A 163 15.81 3.67 -9.97
C HIS A 163 16.98 3.42 -9.02
N ILE A 164 17.02 2.28 -8.33
CA ILE A 164 18.07 1.95 -7.35
C ILE A 164 19.06 0.89 -7.84
N ARG A 165 18.95 0.42 -9.09
CA ARG A 165 19.74 -0.69 -9.65
C ARG A 165 21.26 -0.60 -9.40
N ASP A 166 21.83 0.61 -9.46
CA ASP A 166 23.29 0.81 -9.30
C ASP A 166 23.71 1.04 -7.83
N VAL A 167 22.79 0.97 -6.87
CA VAL A 167 23.09 1.04 -5.45
C VAL A 167 23.59 -0.34 -4.99
N LEU A 168 24.61 -0.37 -4.13
CA LEU A 168 25.18 -1.62 -3.63
C LEU A 168 24.37 -2.11 -2.43
N LEU A 169 24.23 -3.43 -2.31
CA LEU A 169 23.66 -4.11 -1.13
C LEU A 169 24.75 -4.72 -0.23
N ASP A 170 25.96 -4.16 -0.26
CA ASP A 170 27.10 -4.73 0.44
C ASP A 170 27.00 -4.57 1.96
N ASN A 171 26.74 -5.67 2.65
CA ASN A 171 26.75 -5.76 4.11
C ASN A 171 28.13 -6.08 4.70
N SER A 172 29.13 -6.38 3.87
CA SER A 172 30.51 -6.58 4.33
C SER A 172 31.21 -5.25 4.63
N VAL A 173 30.57 -4.13 4.30
CA VAL A 173 31.11 -2.79 4.53
C VAL A 173 30.67 -2.25 5.88
N GLY A 174 31.56 -1.52 6.55
CA GLY A 174 31.29 -0.99 7.89
C GLY A 174 30.02 -0.14 7.95
N TYR A 175 29.41 -0.06 9.13
CA TYR A 175 28.13 0.61 9.41
C TYR A 175 27.90 1.96 8.68
N LYS A 176 28.93 2.81 8.57
CA LYS A 176 28.85 4.10 7.87
C LYS A 176 28.50 3.95 6.39
N GLU A 177 29.05 2.94 5.74
CA GLU A 177 28.80 2.68 4.32
C GLU A 177 27.40 2.10 4.10
N ALA A 178 26.96 1.17 4.96
CA ALA A 178 25.60 0.65 4.91
C ALA A 178 24.57 1.80 5.00
N ARG A 179 24.72 2.70 5.99
CA ARG A 179 23.88 3.89 6.13
C ARG A 179 23.95 4.82 4.92
N ARG A 180 25.12 4.92 4.25
CA ARG A 180 25.26 5.68 3.01
C ARG A 180 24.43 5.06 1.88
N GLN A 181 24.47 3.74 1.71
CA GLN A 181 23.67 3.04 0.70
C GLN A 181 22.17 3.17 0.98
N GLU A 182 21.73 3.04 2.24
CA GLU A 182 20.34 3.30 2.63
C GLU A 182 19.91 4.74 2.28
N GLY A 183 20.78 5.72 2.54
CA GLY A 183 20.57 7.11 2.17
C GLY A 183 20.49 7.33 0.66
N LEU A 184 21.24 6.55 -0.13
CA LEU A 184 21.17 6.57 -1.60
C LEU A 184 19.84 5.98 -2.09
N VAL A 185 19.38 4.85 -1.54
CA VAL A 185 18.06 4.29 -1.85
C VAL A 185 16.98 5.34 -1.60
N HIS A 186 16.93 5.91 -0.39
CA HIS A 186 16.00 6.98 -0.03
C HIS A 186 16.06 8.11 -1.07
N LYS A 187 17.26 8.67 -1.31
CA LYS A 187 17.43 9.83 -2.18
C LYS A 187 16.95 9.55 -3.61
N ARG A 188 17.28 8.38 -4.17
CA ARG A 188 16.89 8.00 -5.53
C ARG A 188 15.39 7.78 -5.64
N LEU A 189 14.78 7.06 -4.71
CA LEU A 189 13.33 6.83 -4.69
C LEU A 189 12.56 8.14 -4.48
N SER A 190 12.93 8.98 -3.51
CA SER A 190 12.29 10.28 -3.24
C SER A 190 12.31 11.22 -4.44
N LYS A 191 13.43 11.23 -5.18
CA LYS A 191 13.61 12.09 -6.36
C LYS A 191 12.81 11.58 -7.56
N ASN A 192 12.90 10.28 -7.84
CA ASN A 192 12.42 9.72 -9.10
C ASN A 192 10.96 9.24 -9.04
N LEU A 193 10.50 8.73 -7.89
CA LEU A 193 9.10 8.34 -7.75
C LEU A 193 8.21 9.58 -7.63
N GLY A 194 7.38 9.79 -8.65
CA GLY A 194 6.45 10.90 -8.75
C GLY A 194 5.14 10.68 -7.98
N HIS A 195 4.31 11.73 -7.87
CA HIS A 195 3.00 11.64 -7.23
C HIS A 195 2.06 10.63 -7.92
N SER A 196 2.17 10.45 -9.23
CA SER A 196 1.39 9.44 -9.98
C SER A 196 2.02 8.05 -9.96
N SER A 197 3.18 7.85 -9.32
CA SER A 197 3.85 6.55 -9.27
C SER A 197 3.03 5.56 -8.45
N ARG A 198 2.72 4.41 -9.06
CA ARG A 198 2.09 3.28 -8.37
C ARG A 198 3.06 2.64 -7.38
N CYS A 199 4.36 2.72 -7.64
CA CYS A 199 5.41 2.23 -6.74
C CYS A 199 5.40 3.03 -5.43
N LEU A 200 5.42 4.37 -5.53
CA LEU A 200 5.29 5.24 -4.37
C LEU A 200 4.03 4.95 -3.55
N PHE A 201 2.91 4.76 -4.26
CA PHE A 201 1.64 4.44 -3.62
C PHE A 201 1.68 3.08 -2.89
N THR A 202 2.31 2.08 -3.48
CA THR A 202 2.49 0.76 -2.84
C THR A 202 3.34 0.87 -1.57
N LEU A 203 4.40 1.68 -1.60
CA LEU A 203 5.21 1.97 -0.41
C LEU A 203 4.40 2.70 0.67
N LEU A 204 3.51 3.62 0.29
CA LEU A 204 2.61 4.29 1.23
C LEU A 204 1.64 3.31 1.89
N LEU A 205 1.05 2.39 1.12
CA LEU A 205 0.16 1.36 1.69
C LEU A 205 0.91 0.48 2.69
N TYR A 206 2.14 0.08 2.36
CA TYR A 206 2.98 -0.69 3.28
C TYR A 206 3.32 0.12 4.53
N TYR A 207 3.72 1.39 4.38
CA TYR A 207 4.02 2.28 5.51
C TYR A 207 2.83 2.42 6.47
N LEU A 208 1.61 2.60 5.95
CA LEU A 208 0.42 2.82 6.77
C LEU A 208 -0.13 1.53 7.39
N TYR A 209 -0.06 0.41 6.68
CA TYR A 209 -0.83 -0.79 7.01
C TYR A 209 -0.03 -2.08 7.10
N GLY A 210 1.27 -2.05 6.79
CA GLY A 210 2.12 -3.23 6.65
C GLY A 210 1.67 -4.16 5.53
N LYS A 211 0.86 -3.66 4.58
CA LYS A 211 0.25 -4.43 3.49
C LYS A 211 0.30 -3.65 2.18
N VAL A 212 0.54 -4.37 1.10
CA VAL A 212 0.70 -3.84 -0.28
C VAL A 212 -0.51 -4.06 -1.18
N ALA A 213 -1.56 -4.72 -0.66
CA ALA A 213 -2.78 -4.99 -1.40
C ALA A 213 -3.49 -3.68 -1.79
N ASP A 214 -3.96 -3.59 -3.04
CA ASP A 214 -4.75 -2.46 -3.50
C ASP A 214 -6.03 -2.29 -2.67
N ILE A 215 -6.50 -1.05 -2.59
CA ILE A 215 -7.73 -0.73 -1.89
C ILE A 215 -8.88 -0.78 -2.89
N GLU A 216 -9.76 -1.75 -2.69
CA GLU A 216 -10.98 -1.93 -3.48
C GLU A 216 -12.20 -1.48 -2.66
N VAL A 217 -12.96 -0.58 -3.24
CA VAL A 217 -14.19 -0.03 -2.67
C VAL A 217 -15.32 -0.33 -3.66
N ASP A 218 -16.36 -1.04 -3.21
CA ASP A 218 -17.46 -1.46 -4.10
C ASP A 218 -18.39 -0.28 -4.43
N VAL A 219 -18.47 0.69 -3.51
CA VAL A 219 -19.31 1.88 -3.62
C VAL A 219 -18.46 3.09 -3.20
N CYS A 220 -17.92 3.83 -4.17
CA CYS A 220 -16.87 4.82 -3.93
C CYS A 220 -17.28 5.98 -3.00
N GLY A 221 -18.58 6.28 -2.92
CA GLY A 221 -19.15 7.31 -2.07
C GLY A 221 -18.66 8.72 -2.42
N GLY A 222 -18.63 9.58 -1.42
CA GLY A 222 -18.38 11.01 -1.63
C GLY A 222 -17.96 11.73 -0.36
N ILE A 223 -17.72 13.03 -0.51
CA ILE A 223 -17.42 13.94 0.60
C ILE A 223 -18.59 14.90 0.72
N GLN A 224 -19.20 14.93 1.90
CA GLN A 224 -20.19 15.94 2.23
C GLN A 224 -19.62 16.93 3.23
N GLY A 225 -19.61 18.21 2.89
CA GLY A 225 -19.26 19.29 3.81
C GLY A 225 -20.50 20.06 4.25
N ASN A 226 -20.66 20.28 5.55
CA ASN A 226 -21.60 21.30 6.03
C ASN A 226 -20.81 22.61 6.13
N GLY A 227 -20.97 23.51 5.15
CA GLY A 227 -20.13 24.71 4.96
C GLY A 227 -20.10 25.71 6.13
N ARG A 228 -20.78 25.43 7.25
CA ARG A 228 -20.82 26.27 8.46
C ARG A 228 -19.86 25.82 9.57
N ASP A 229 -19.52 24.52 9.63
CA ASP A 229 -18.81 23.96 10.79
C ASP A 229 -17.36 23.52 10.50
N ASN A 230 -16.85 23.72 9.27
CA ASN A 230 -15.57 23.17 8.81
C ASN A 230 -15.44 21.66 9.09
N LYS A 231 -16.56 20.94 9.09
CA LYS A 231 -16.62 19.49 9.24
C LYS A 231 -17.05 18.86 7.94
N PHE A 232 -16.24 17.93 7.47
CA PHE A 232 -16.47 17.15 6.28
C PHE A 232 -16.65 15.70 6.67
N ARG A 233 -17.54 15.00 5.97
CA ARG A 233 -17.76 13.57 6.13
C ARG A 233 -17.41 12.87 4.84
N LEU A 234 -16.42 12.00 4.90
CA LEU A 234 -16.12 11.03 3.86
C LEU A 234 -16.91 9.76 4.14
N PHE A 235 -17.69 9.32 3.17
CA PHE A 235 -18.37 8.04 3.23
C PHE A 235 -17.98 7.16 2.04
N MET A 236 -17.80 5.87 2.30
CA MET A 236 -17.48 4.84 1.30
C MET A 236 -18.22 3.57 1.65
N GLY A 237 -18.36 2.67 0.68
CA GLY A 237 -19.17 1.48 0.85
C GLY A 237 -18.58 0.17 0.33
N LYS A 238 -19.05 -0.92 0.92
CA LYS A 238 -18.64 -2.28 0.59
C LYS A 238 -19.84 -3.23 0.51
N ILE A 239 -19.82 -4.18 -0.42
CA ILE A 239 -20.84 -5.22 -0.53
C ILE A 239 -20.28 -6.53 0.03
N LEU A 240 -21.03 -7.16 0.92
CA LEU A 240 -20.66 -8.41 1.57
C LEU A 240 -21.58 -9.54 1.08
N THR A 241 -21.00 -10.73 0.91
CA THR A 241 -21.74 -11.91 0.45
C THR A 241 -22.31 -12.75 1.60
N SER A 242 -21.91 -12.46 2.84
CA SER A 242 -22.37 -13.16 4.04
C SER A 242 -22.31 -12.26 5.26
N ASN A 243 -23.31 -12.42 6.14
CA ASN A 243 -23.41 -11.73 7.43
C ASN A 243 -22.53 -12.36 8.53
N ASN A 244 -21.73 -13.37 8.18
CA ASN A 244 -20.78 -13.98 9.09
C ASN A 244 -19.85 -12.92 9.71
N GLU A 245 -19.71 -12.92 11.04
CA GLU A 245 -18.93 -11.92 11.78
C GLU A 245 -17.46 -11.81 11.30
N MET A 246 -16.85 -12.91 10.83
CA MET A 246 -15.51 -12.85 10.23
C MET A 246 -15.49 -12.12 8.88
N MET A 247 -16.55 -12.26 8.07
CA MET A 247 -16.68 -11.54 6.81
C MET A 247 -16.98 -10.06 7.06
N VAL A 248 -17.89 -9.77 7.99
CA VAL A 248 -18.20 -8.41 8.45
C VAL A 248 -16.94 -7.72 8.98
N GLY A 249 -16.21 -8.37 9.89
CA GLY A 249 -14.97 -7.84 10.44
C GLY A 249 -13.89 -7.59 9.38
N ARG A 250 -13.78 -8.45 8.37
CA ARG A 250 -12.90 -8.21 7.21
C ARG A 250 -13.38 -7.02 6.38
N GLY A 251 -14.68 -6.91 6.13
CA GLY A 251 -15.29 -5.79 5.42
C GLY A 251 -15.01 -4.45 6.09
N VAL A 252 -15.25 -4.36 7.40
CA VAL A 252 -14.93 -3.17 8.22
C VAL A 252 -13.45 -2.82 8.12
N LYS A 253 -12.54 -3.79 8.31
CA LYS A 253 -11.09 -3.54 8.24
C LYS A 253 -10.65 -3.08 6.86
N GLN A 254 -11.20 -3.64 5.79
CA GLN A 254 -10.87 -3.22 4.43
C GLN A 254 -11.35 -1.80 4.16
N LEU A 255 -12.58 -1.48 4.55
CA LEU A 255 -13.16 -0.15 4.36
C LEU A 255 -12.48 0.91 5.24
N ASP A 256 -12.10 0.58 6.47
CA ASP A 256 -11.29 1.44 7.36
C ASP A 256 -9.95 1.82 6.73
N ARG A 257 -9.24 0.87 6.09
CA ARG A 257 -7.99 1.19 5.38
C ARG A 257 -8.23 2.15 4.21
N GLY A 258 -9.33 1.97 3.47
CA GLY A 258 -9.71 2.87 2.39
C GLY A 258 -9.98 4.28 2.91
N LEU A 259 -10.91 4.41 3.84
CA LEU A 259 -11.26 5.70 4.45
C LEU A 259 -10.05 6.37 5.12
N GLY A 260 -9.25 5.60 5.86
CA GLY A 260 -8.04 6.06 6.54
C GLY A 260 -6.97 6.58 5.58
N LEU A 261 -6.82 5.97 4.40
CA LEU A 261 -5.89 6.46 3.37
C LEU A 261 -6.30 7.85 2.89
N PHE A 262 -7.59 8.06 2.62
CA PHE A 262 -8.11 9.35 2.15
C PHE A 262 -7.98 10.41 3.23
N LYS A 263 -8.25 10.05 4.50
CA LYS A 263 -7.99 10.95 5.64
C LYS A 263 -6.52 11.34 5.75
N HIS A 264 -5.62 10.37 5.61
CA HIS A 264 -4.18 10.64 5.67
C HIS A 264 -3.73 11.61 4.57
N VAL A 265 -4.25 11.45 3.34
CA VAL A 265 -3.97 12.39 2.24
C VAL A 265 -4.62 13.76 2.47
N TRP A 266 -5.83 13.82 3.02
CA TRP A 266 -6.51 15.06 3.40
C TRP A 266 -5.67 15.89 4.38
N GLU A 267 -5.16 15.25 5.44
CA GLU A 267 -4.31 15.87 6.45
C GLU A 267 -2.94 16.27 5.87
N ALA A 268 -2.32 15.38 5.09
CA ALA A 268 -1.06 15.68 4.41
C ALA A 268 -1.17 16.84 3.41
N ALA A 269 -2.33 16.99 2.77
CA ALA A 269 -2.65 18.09 1.86
C ALA A 269 -2.98 19.41 2.57
N GLU A 270 -3.01 19.42 3.91
CA GLU A 270 -3.41 20.58 4.72
C GLU A 270 -4.78 21.12 4.31
N MET A 271 -5.70 20.19 4.00
CA MET A 271 -7.09 20.55 3.72
C MET A 271 -7.71 21.20 4.96
N LYS A 272 -8.50 22.25 4.74
CA LYS A 272 -9.17 22.95 5.83
C LYS A 272 -10.33 22.12 6.37
N GLY A 273 -10.43 22.03 7.69
CA GLY A 273 -11.52 21.34 8.37
C GLY A 273 -11.24 19.86 8.64
N ASP A 274 -12.01 19.32 9.56
CA ASP A 274 -11.86 17.94 10.01
C ASP A 274 -12.60 16.98 9.07
N LEU A 275 -11.96 15.85 8.76
CA LEU A 275 -12.57 14.77 7.98
C LEU A 275 -13.02 13.62 8.88
N GLU A 276 -14.33 13.50 9.05
CA GLU A 276 -15.01 12.37 9.69
C GLU A 276 -15.18 11.21 8.70
N LEU A 277 -15.03 9.98 9.19
CA LEU A 277 -15.07 8.77 8.35
C LEU A 277 -16.32 7.94 8.66
N GLN A 278 -17.02 7.55 7.60
CA GLN A 278 -18.22 6.72 7.68
C GLN A 278 -18.14 5.56 6.68
N GLY A 279 -18.24 4.33 7.16
CA GLY A 279 -18.33 3.16 6.30
C GLY A 279 -19.78 2.69 6.13
N HIS A 280 -20.12 2.21 4.94
CA HIS A 280 -21.42 1.57 4.68
C HIS A 280 -21.19 0.17 4.13
N MET A 281 -21.93 -0.82 4.63
CA MET A 281 -21.82 -2.19 4.20
C MET A 281 -23.20 -2.71 3.88
N TRP A 282 -23.36 -3.34 2.72
CA TRP A 282 -24.60 -4.01 2.36
C TRP A 282 -24.40 -5.51 2.37
N CYS A 283 -25.33 -6.22 2.99
CA CYS A 283 -25.25 -7.67 3.09
C CYS A 283 -26.63 -8.31 2.98
N VAL A 284 -26.74 -9.35 2.15
CA VAL A 284 -27.95 -10.16 2.05
C VAL A 284 -28.19 -10.89 3.38
N GLY A 285 -29.41 -10.79 3.91
CA GLY A 285 -29.80 -11.46 5.15
C GLY A 285 -29.16 -10.91 6.43
N ALA A 286 -28.56 -9.72 6.38
CA ALA A 286 -28.14 -9.00 7.58
C ALA A 286 -29.27 -8.10 8.11
N GLU A 287 -29.22 -7.82 9.41
CA GLU A 287 -30.05 -6.79 10.03
C GLU A 287 -29.33 -5.43 10.01
N ASP A 288 -30.11 -4.36 9.99
CA ASP A 288 -29.57 -3.01 10.10
C ASP A 288 -28.93 -2.79 11.46
N ARG A 289 -27.64 -2.45 11.47
CA ARG A 289 -26.91 -2.17 12.72
C ARG A 289 -25.74 -1.23 12.50
N VAL A 290 -25.31 -0.59 13.58
CA VAL A 290 -24.15 0.30 13.60
C VAL A 290 -23.00 -0.36 14.37
N LEU A 291 -21.84 -0.42 13.73
CA LEU A 291 -20.60 -0.90 14.30
C LEU A 291 -19.64 0.27 14.53
N LYS A 292 -18.89 0.23 15.63
CA LYS A 292 -17.82 1.19 15.91
C LYS A 292 -16.47 0.49 15.77
N TYR A 293 -15.56 1.08 15.00
CA TYR A 293 -14.21 0.56 14.83
C TYR A 293 -13.23 1.72 14.74
N ARG A 294 -12.21 1.73 15.61
CA ARG A 294 -11.18 2.79 15.70
C ARG A 294 -11.75 4.22 15.79
N GLY A 295 -12.90 4.38 16.44
CA GLY A 295 -13.58 5.67 16.59
C GLY A 295 -14.45 6.08 15.39
N ASN A 296 -14.44 5.33 14.29
CA ASN A 296 -15.28 5.57 13.12
C ASN A 296 -16.57 4.75 13.17
N MET A 297 -17.61 5.21 12.47
CA MET A 297 -18.92 4.55 12.39
C MET A 297 -19.07 3.75 11.10
N TYR A 298 -19.57 2.52 11.21
CA TYR A 298 -19.84 1.64 10.09
C TYR A 298 -21.29 1.18 10.14
N PHE A 299 -22.04 1.45 9.08
CA PHE A 299 -23.45 1.15 8.97
C PHE A 299 -23.60 -0.13 8.16
N MET A 300 -24.18 -1.16 8.77
CA MET A 300 -24.59 -2.37 8.08
C MET A 300 -26.04 -2.21 7.66
N HIS A 301 -26.30 -2.40 6.38
CA HIS A 301 -27.60 -2.35 5.74
C HIS A 301 -27.98 -3.74 5.28
N GLY A 302 -29.12 -4.24 5.76
CA GLY A 302 -29.71 -5.46 5.27
C GLY A 302 -30.24 -5.30 3.85
N ILE A 303 -29.88 -6.23 2.96
CA ILE A 303 -30.57 -6.36 1.66
C ILE A 303 -31.52 -7.55 1.77
N CYS A 304 -32.82 -7.29 1.58
CA CYS A 304 -33.81 -8.31 1.31
C CYS A 304 -33.86 -8.58 -0.20
N ILE A 305 -33.88 -9.86 -0.59
CA ILE A 305 -34.14 -10.28 -1.98
C ILE A 305 -35.64 -10.44 -2.16
#